data_AF-A0A271LY06-F1
#
_entry.id   AF-A0A271LY06-F1
#
_cell.length_a   1.000
_cell.length_b   1.000
_cell.length_c   1.000
_cell.angle_alpha   90.00
_cell.angle_beta   90.00
_cell.angle_gamma   90.00
#
_symmetry.space_group_name_H-M   'P 1'
#
loop_
_entity.id
_entity.type
_entity.pdbx_description
1 polymer ?
#
loop_
_entity_poly.entity_id
_entity_poly.type
_entity_poly.pdbx_seq_one_letter_code
_entity_poly.pdbx_strand_id
1 'polypeptide(L)'
;MASLGLVANETLLVDASGKIRKDAPVLSPADLRGAVLVTGEPVTIDLDLRGAGDARALIARRVEGETPMVRFGALAESLLGLSTERGPRVMIRDDRNRPLCTIRRNQDLPLVTDGKVLFANLGADVRAVARSLLQPETEIALLQIGNGLFQLPANPDGSYLVYCRRGDAVLTRPSIIEAPIDSVRRQTLTRLQDIALVSDEDARRQAIQRELRIVADDKERGAEISQLIRIVASLNGLSPRAMDITRELPSCPTLLCRLLLAASPERLDSILVLERDLPFLWMALPLDAWKLAAATEWNRAVSDLSTVFEVPQATAQATLQMQKRFESLGERTLWFAGIVRSLGLGKNFSQDLRSIAQDYMRLRHDQHDELPRSLAERAASLGVPPGLDGFDHHHFPMLLVPLCLAGVACGKLTMSAEIAAGLRNALDIDRNYIAAAYPHCLEFLAK
;
A
#
# COMPACT_ATOMS: atom_id res chain seq x y z
N MET A 1 -5.38 35.83 12.32
CA MET A 1 -4.68 35.76 11.02
C MET A 1 -5.29 36.82 10.13
N ALA A 2 -4.47 37.69 9.52
CA ALA A 2 -4.97 38.67 8.57
C ALA A 2 -5.52 37.93 7.33
N SER A 3 -6.73 38.26 6.88
CA SER A 3 -7.30 37.68 5.66
C SER A 3 -6.39 38.02 4.49
N LEU A 4 -5.77 37.01 3.90
CA LEU A 4 -5.07 37.17 2.63
C LEU A 4 -6.12 37.61 1.60
N GLY A 5 -6.03 38.86 1.14
CA GLY A 5 -6.88 39.36 0.07
C GLY A 5 -6.48 38.68 -1.23
N LEU A 6 -7.05 37.51 -1.51
CA LEU A 6 -6.83 36.77 -2.76
C LEU A 6 -7.53 37.52 -3.90
N VAL A 7 -6.83 37.67 -5.01
CA VAL A 7 -7.46 38.07 -6.26
C VAL A 7 -8.33 36.91 -6.75
N ALA A 8 -9.47 37.20 -7.38
CA ALA A 8 -10.32 36.17 -7.98
C ALA A 8 -9.49 35.22 -8.86
N ASN A 9 -9.66 33.91 -8.66
CA ASN A 9 -8.92 32.83 -9.32
C ASN A 9 -7.42 32.69 -8.99
N GLU A 10 -6.98 33.14 -7.80
CA GLU A 10 -5.66 32.79 -7.29
C GLU A 10 -5.71 31.51 -6.44
N THR A 11 -4.76 30.60 -6.71
CA THR A 11 -4.48 29.41 -5.92
C THR A 11 -3.08 29.56 -5.36
N LEU A 12 -2.96 29.56 -4.04
CA LEU A 12 -1.70 29.76 -3.33
C LEU A 12 -1.38 28.54 -2.47
N LEU A 13 -0.11 28.14 -2.49
CA LEU A 13 0.44 27.24 -1.49
C LEU A 13 1.05 28.06 -0.37
N VAL A 14 0.62 27.82 0.86
CA VAL A 14 1.19 28.39 2.08
C VAL A 14 1.88 27.27 2.84
N ASP A 15 3.16 27.44 3.17
CA ASP A 15 3.90 26.44 3.95
C ASP A 15 3.61 26.54 5.46
N ALA A 16 4.14 25.60 6.24
CA ALA A 16 3.93 25.54 7.69
C ALA A 16 4.44 26.79 8.46
N SER A 17 5.29 27.61 7.85
CA SER A 17 5.76 28.88 8.43
C SER A 17 4.82 30.06 8.14
N GLY A 18 3.75 29.84 7.38
CA GLY A 18 2.83 30.87 6.91
C GLY A 18 3.33 31.62 5.67
N LYS A 19 4.41 31.16 5.03
CA LYS A 19 4.97 31.80 3.84
C LYS A 19 4.30 31.29 2.57
N ILE A 20 3.91 32.23 1.70
CA ILE A 20 3.40 31.91 0.36
C ILE A 20 4.54 31.38 -0.52
N ARG A 21 4.33 30.21 -1.13
CA ARG A 21 5.27 29.52 -2.02
C ARG A 21 4.84 29.68 -3.47
N LYS A 22 5.58 30.51 -4.21
CA LYS A 22 5.40 30.72 -5.67
C LYS A 22 6.43 29.94 -6.50
N ASP A 23 7.37 29.27 -5.83
CA ASP A 23 8.52 28.56 -6.39
C ASP A 23 8.21 27.10 -6.78
N ALA A 24 6.95 26.66 -6.68
CA ALA A 24 6.52 25.28 -6.91
C ALA A 24 7.40 24.25 -6.20
N PRO A 25 7.46 24.27 -4.85
CA PRO A 25 8.47 23.54 -4.11
C PRO A 25 8.35 22.03 -4.25
N VAL A 26 9.47 21.36 -3.99
CA VAL A 26 9.51 19.92 -3.80
C VAL A 26 9.28 19.62 -2.32
N LEU A 27 8.25 18.85 -2.03
CA LEU A 27 7.82 18.50 -0.67
C LEU A 27 7.90 16.97 -0.47
N SER A 28 8.35 16.55 0.70
CA SER A 28 8.13 15.18 1.16
C SER A 28 6.71 15.03 1.74
N PRO A 29 6.17 13.81 1.89
CA PRO A 29 4.91 13.59 2.59
C PRO A 29 4.89 14.19 4.03
N ALA A 30 6.06 14.26 4.69
CA ALA A 30 6.18 14.89 6.00
C ALA A 30 6.02 16.42 5.95
N ASP A 31 6.52 17.06 4.89
CA ASP A 31 6.46 18.53 4.71
C ASP A 31 5.04 19.03 4.39
N LEU A 32 4.10 18.12 4.08
CA LEU A 32 2.69 18.48 3.88
C LEU A 32 2.02 18.89 5.19
N ARG A 33 2.57 18.50 6.35
CA ARG A 33 2.02 18.86 7.66
C ARG A 33 2.19 20.35 7.90
N GLY A 34 1.08 21.05 8.12
CA GLY A 34 1.03 22.49 8.32
C GLY A 34 1.00 23.31 7.03
N ALA A 35 1.19 22.70 5.86
CA ALA A 35 1.00 23.38 4.59
C ALA A 35 -0.50 23.41 4.20
N VAL A 36 -0.92 24.48 3.52
CA VAL A 36 -2.32 24.73 3.15
C VAL A 36 -2.39 25.26 1.71
N LEU A 37 -3.34 24.75 0.94
CA LEU A 37 -3.77 25.37 -0.32
C LEU A 37 -4.89 26.35 -0.04
N VAL A 38 -4.74 27.58 -0.52
CA VAL A 38 -5.73 28.64 -0.38
C VAL A 38 -6.23 29.01 -1.77
N THR A 39 -7.55 28.99 -1.95
CA THR A 39 -8.21 29.30 -3.21
C THR A 39 -9.29 30.36 -3.01
N GLY A 40 -9.36 31.33 -3.93
CA GLY A 40 -10.39 32.37 -3.90
C GLY A 40 -11.75 31.91 -4.46
N GLU A 41 -11.77 30.87 -5.28
CA GLU A 41 -12.94 30.23 -5.86
C GLU A 41 -12.73 28.70 -5.89
N PRO A 42 -13.77 27.88 -6.08
CA PRO A 42 -13.60 26.45 -6.27
C PRO A 42 -12.71 26.14 -7.49
N VAL A 43 -11.58 25.47 -7.28
CA VAL A 43 -10.60 25.13 -8.33
C VAL A 43 -10.37 23.62 -8.36
N THR A 44 -10.13 23.07 -9.55
CA THR A 44 -9.70 21.67 -9.70
C THR A 44 -8.19 21.56 -9.56
N ILE A 45 -7.74 20.64 -8.71
CA ILE A 45 -6.35 20.31 -8.44
C ILE A 45 -6.03 18.95 -9.04
N ASP A 46 -5.06 18.93 -9.94
CA ASP A 46 -4.58 17.73 -10.60
C ASP A 46 -3.37 17.14 -9.86
N LEU A 47 -3.43 15.86 -9.54
CA LEU A 47 -2.33 15.04 -9.03
C LEU A 47 -1.84 14.13 -10.15
N ASP A 48 -0.68 14.48 -10.72
CA ASP A 48 -0.10 13.82 -11.89
C ASP A 48 1.16 13.03 -11.51
N LEU A 49 1.07 11.71 -11.59
CA LEU A 49 2.18 10.80 -11.34
C LEU A 49 3.16 10.80 -12.52
N ARG A 50 4.39 11.24 -12.25
CA ARG A 50 5.49 11.36 -13.22
C ARG A 50 6.68 10.50 -12.79
N GLY A 51 7.49 10.11 -13.78
CA GLY A 51 8.69 9.28 -13.54
C GLY A 51 8.34 7.87 -13.08
N ALA A 52 7.21 7.33 -13.56
CA ALA A 52 6.66 6.03 -13.17
C ALA A 52 6.71 5.00 -14.31
N GLY A 53 7.56 5.21 -15.32
CA GLY A 53 7.58 4.40 -16.54
C GLY A 53 6.21 4.45 -17.23
N ASP A 54 5.66 3.28 -17.51
CA ASP A 54 4.35 3.11 -18.14
C ASP A 54 3.18 3.39 -17.18
N ALA A 55 3.43 3.46 -15.87
CA ALA A 55 2.41 3.67 -14.85
C ALA A 55 2.05 5.15 -14.67
N ARG A 56 1.77 5.87 -15.76
CA ARG A 56 1.32 7.27 -15.68
C ARG A 56 -0.13 7.31 -15.20
N ALA A 57 -0.40 8.21 -14.25
CA ALA A 57 -1.71 8.36 -13.64
C ALA A 57 -2.02 9.84 -13.38
N LEU A 58 -3.29 10.22 -13.55
CA LEU A 58 -3.80 11.55 -13.28
C LEU A 58 -5.09 11.43 -12.48
N ILE A 59 -5.18 12.22 -11.41
CA ILE A 59 -6.37 12.33 -10.58
C ILE A 59 -6.70 13.82 -10.44
N ALA A 60 -7.99 14.17 -10.51
CA ALA A 60 -8.47 15.52 -10.29
C ALA A 60 -9.25 15.62 -8.96
N ARG A 61 -9.10 16.74 -8.25
CA ARG A 61 -9.75 17.05 -6.97
C ARG A 61 -10.19 18.51 -6.90
N ARG A 62 -11.46 18.82 -6.73
CA ARG A 62 -11.92 20.17 -6.45
C ARG A 62 -11.63 20.54 -5.00
N VAL A 63 -11.11 21.74 -4.85
CA VAL A 63 -10.85 22.37 -3.57
C VAL A 63 -11.53 23.72 -3.54
N GLU A 64 -11.88 24.17 -2.34
CA GLU A 64 -12.44 25.49 -2.12
C GLU A 64 -11.92 26.05 -0.79
N GLY A 65 -11.66 27.36 -0.75
CA GLY A 65 -11.15 28.06 0.42
C GLY A 65 -9.79 27.52 0.86
N GLU A 66 -9.65 27.28 2.18
CA GLU A 66 -8.44 26.75 2.80
C GLU A 66 -8.50 25.22 2.92
N THR A 67 -7.67 24.53 2.14
CA THR A 67 -7.57 23.07 2.13
C THR A 67 -6.20 22.63 2.65
N PRO A 68 -6.13 21.91 3.79
CA PRO A 68 -4.87 21.38 4.31
C PRO A 68 -4.21 20.40 3.34
N MET A 69 -2.90 20.57 3.09
CA MET A 69 -2.16 19.72 2.16
C MET A 69 -2.06 18.26 2.60
N VAL A 70 -2.18 18.00 3.90
CA VAL A 70 -2.25 16.64 4.45
C VAL A 70 -3.39 15.81 3.87
N ARG A 71 -4.47 16.43 3.38
CA ARG A 71 -5.57 15.73 2.68
C ARG A 71 -5.10 15.04 1.40
N PHE A 72 -4.10 15.59 0.72
CA PHE A 72 -3.49 14.98 -0.47
C PHE A 72 -2.40 13.97 -0.13
N GLY A 73 -1.93 13.92 1.12
CA GLY A 73 -0.77 13.11 1.51
C GLY A 73 -0.98 11.61 1.28
N ALA A 74 -2.08 11.06 1.78
CA ALA A 74 -2.40 9.63 1.62
C ALA A 74 -2.58 9.26 0.14
N LEU A 75 -3.27 10.09 -0.63
CA LEU A 75 -3.48 9.87 -2.07
C LEU A 75 -2.17 10.00 -2.86
N ALA A 76 -1.33 10.99 -2.55
CA ALA A 76 -0.01 11.13 -3.18
C ALA A 76 0.90 9.95 -2.85
N GLU A 77 0.94 9.48 -1.60
CA GLU A 77 1.67 8.25 -1.22
C GLU A 77 1.16 7.04 -2.00
N SER A 78 -0.16 6.91 -2.11
CA SER A 78 -0.86 5.87 -2.86
C SER A 78 -0.49 5.88 -4.35
N LEU A 79 -0.44 7.06 -4.98
CA LEU A 79 0.01 7.24 -6.37
C LEU A 79 1.49 6.92 -6.53
N LEU A 80 2.35 7.41 -5.62
CA LEU A 80 3.78 7.07 -5.63
C LEU A 80 3.97 5.55 -5.56
N GLY A 81 3.12 4.84 -4.79
CA GLY A 81 3.08 3.40 -4.67
C GLY A 81 2.79 2.64 -5.98
N LEU A 82 2.13 3.25 -6.97
CA LEU A 82 1.83 2.63 -8.27
C LEU A 82 3.06 2.42 -9.15
N SER A 83 4.07 3.29 -9.01
CA SER A 83 5.28 3.20 -9.81
C SER A 83 6.11 1.99 -9.39
N THR A 84 6.75 1.31 -10.35
CA THR A 84 7.83 0.34 -10.09
C THR A 84 9.21 0.99 -10.15
N GLU A 85 9.28 2.22 -10.68
CA GLU A 85 10.50 2.97 -10.96
C GLU A 85 11.08 3.66 -9.72
N ARG A 86 12.34 4.09 -9.84
CA ARG A 86 13.04 4.90 -8.85
C ARG A 86 12.72 6.39 -9.02
N GLY A 87 12.52 7.07 -7.90
CA GLY A 87 12.25 8.52 -7.87
C GLY A 87 10.93 8.98 -8.51
N PRO A 88 9.81 8.24 -8.40
CA PRO A 88 8.52 8.76 -8.86
C PRO A 88 8.16 10.03 -8.08
N ARG A 89 7.38 10.90 -8.73
CA ARG A 89 6.90 12.15 -8.14
C ARG A 89 5.45 12.41 -8.53
N VAL A 90 4.68 12.99 -7.63
CA VAL A 90 3.32 13.45 -7.88
C VAL A 90 3.38 14.97 -7.99
N MET A 91 3.11 15.49 -9.17
CA MET A 91 3.04 16.93 -9.40
C MET A 91 1.63 17.40 -9.17
N ILE A 92 1.48 18.43 -8.35
CA ILE A 92 0.20 19.07 -8.05
C ILE A 92 0.07 20.32 -8.91
N ARG A 93 -1.04 20.43 -9.63
CA ARG A 93 -1.34 21.58 -10.50
C ARG A 93 -2.76 22.08 -10.25
N ASP A 94 -3.00 23.35 -10.56
CA ASP A 94 -4.35 23.89 -10.65
C ASP A 94 -4.98 23.67 -12.03
N ASP A 95 -6.22 24.14 -12.20
CA ASP A 95 -7.03 24.11 -13.42
C ASP A 95 -6.38 24.84 -14.60
N ARG A 96 -5.49 25.80 -14.32
CA ARG A 96 -4.68 26.52 -15.30
C ARG A 96 -3.39 25.78 -15.65
N ASN A 97 -3.25 24.54 -15.17
CA ASN A 97 -2.08 23.69 -15.35
C ASN A 97 -0.79 24.32 -14.79
N ARG A 98 -0.90 25.26 -13.83
CA ARG A 98 0.25 25.85 -13.15
C ARG A 98 0.71 24.90 -12.05
N PRO A 99 2.03 24.57 -11.98
CA PRO A 99 2.55 23.72 -10.93
C PRO A 99 2.51 24.44 -9.58
N LEU A 100 1.88 23.83 -8.59
CA LEU A 100 1.78 24.35 -7.22
C LEU A 100 2.88 23.75 -6.33
N CYS A 101 3.14 22.45 -6.45
CA CYS A 101 4.26 21.77 -5.83
C CYS A 101 4.50 20.39 -6.46
N THR A 102 5.59 19.75 -6.05
CA THR A 102 5.88 18.36 -6.38
C THR A 102 6.05 17.57 -5.10
N ILE A 103 5.24 16.53 -4.90
CA ILE A 103 5.37 15.59 -3.80
C ILE A 103 6.26 14.43 -4.25
N ARG A 104 7.33 14.14 -3.51
CA ARG A 104 8.16 12.95 -3.72
C ARG A 104 8.75 12.47 -2.40
N ARG A 105 9.09 11.19 -2.30
CA ARG A 105 9.86 10.68 -1.16
C ARG A 105 11.28 11.26 -1.17
N ASN A 106 11.88 11.44 0.00
CA ASN A 106 13.24 11.94 0.13
C ASN A 106 14.22 11.12 -0.72
N GLN A 107 15.05 11.83 -1.50
CA GLN A 107 16.01 11.24 -2.44
C GLN A 107 17.46 11.44 -2.00
N ASP A 108 17.70 12.07 -0.85
CA ASP A 108 19.04 12.33 -0.34
C ASP A 108 19.74 10.99 -0.13
N LEU A 109 20.71 10.73 -0.99
CA LEU A 109 21.45 9.47 -1.01
C LEU A 109 22.62 9.61 -0.03
N PRO A 110 22.74 8.74 0.98
CA PRO A 110 23.96 8.70 1.77
C PRO A 110 25.15 8.35 0.88
N LEU A 111 26.31 8.96 1.16
CA LEU A 111 27.56 8.56 0.52
C LEU A 111 28.10 7.33 1.26
N VAL A 112 28.23 6.22 0.56
CA VAL A 112 28.76 4.96 1.11
C VAL A 112 30.18 4.77 0.61
N THR A 113 31.13 4.55 1.51
CA THR A 113 32.56 4.33 1.18
C THR A 113 33.19 3.43 2.22
N ASP A 114 33.82 2.33 1.81
CA ASP A 114 34.55 1.39 2.68
C ASP A 114 33.76 0.94 3.93
N GLY A 115 32.50 0.55 3.77
CA GLY A 115 31.63 0.11 4.87
C GLY A 115 31.16 1.25 5.81
N LYS A 116 31.49 2.49 5.50
CA LYS A 116 31.08 3.70 6.22
C LYS A 116 30.03 4.47 5.43
N VAL A 117 29.23 5.25 6.15
CA VAL A 117 28.15 6.06 5.61
C VAL A 117 28.30 7.49 6.06
N LEU A 118 28.31 8.40 5.10
CA LEU A 118 28.23 9.81 5.37
C LEU A 118 26.80 10.31 5.09
N PHE A 119 26.16 10.80 6.14
CA PHE A 119 24.89 11.51 6.08
C PHE A 119 25.15 13.01 6.25
N ALA A 120 24.69 13.81 5.30
CA ALA A 120 24.80 15.27 5.39
C ALA A 120 23.81 15.82 6.43
N ASN A 121 24.27 16.76 7.26
CA ASN A 121 23.43 17.64 8.08
C ASN A 121 22.37 16.92 8.94
N LEU A 122 22.79 16.00 9.81
CA LEU A 122 21.88 15.39 10.77
C LEU A 122 21.49 16.37 11.88
N GLY A 123 20.19 16.64 12.01
CA GLY A 123 19.64 17.36 13.15
C GLY A 123 19.76 16.54 14.46
N ALA A 124 19.67 17.22 15.60
CA ALA A 124 19.86 16.60 16.92
C ALA A 124 18.87 15.45 17.25
N ASP A 125 17.73 15.41 16.57
CA ASP A 125 16.68 14.41 16.75
C ASP A 125 16.65 13.32 15.66
N VAL A 126 17.63 13.34 14.76
CA VAL A 126 17.74 12.38 13.65
C VAL A 126 18.65 11.22 14.05
N ARG A 127 18.20 9.99 13.80
CA ARG A 127 18.97 8.78 14.05
C ARG A 127 19.42 8.15 12.74
N ALA A 128 20.70 7.79 12.66
CA ALA A 128 21.25 6.94 11.61
C ALA A 128 21.10 5.47 12.02
N VAL A 129 20.43 4.69 11.18
CA VAL A 129 20.05 3.30 11.50
C VAL A 129 20.38 2.36 10.34
N ALA A 130 20.43 1.07 10.66
CA ALA A 130 20.65 0.01 9.71
C ALA A 130 19.72 -1.19 9.98
N ARG A 131 19.45 -1.99 8.95
CA ARG A 131 18.77 -3.28 9.03
C ARG A 131 19.57 -4.32 8.26
N SER A 132 19.87 -5.44 8.89
CA SER A 132 20.53 -6.55 8.19
C SER A 132 19.59 -7.09 7.13
N LEU A 133 20.07 -7.37 5.92
CA LEU A 133 19.25 -8.04 4.91
C LEU A 133 18.93 -9.49 5.30
N LEU A 134 19.67 -10.08 6.25
CA LEU A 134 19.39 -11.40 6.80
C LEU A 134 18.33 -11.40 7.92
N GLN A 135 18.23 -10.28 8.65
CA GLN A 135 17.26 -10.08 9.74
C GLN A 135 16.59 -8.70 9.61
N PRO A 136 15.84 -8.46 8.52
CA PRO A 136 15.32 -7.13 8.23
C PRO A 136 14.25 -6.67 9.22
N GLU A 137 13.72 -7.56 10.07
CA GLU A 137 12.83 -7.20 11.17
C GLU A 137 13.50 -6.40 12.30
N THR A 138 14.83 -6.40 12.38
CA THR A 138 15.59 -5.73 13.45
C THR A 138 16.30 -4.48 12.93
N GLU A 139 15.97 -3.34 13.53
CA GLU A 139 16.65 -2.07 13.31
C GLU A 139 17.73 -1.86 14.38
N ILE A 140 18.92 -1.47 13.94
CA ILE A 140 20.06 -1.18 14.82
C ILE A 140 20.54 0.27 14.59
N ALA A 141 21.06 0.90 15.64
CA ALA A 141 21.70 2.20 15.51
C ALA A 141 23.10 2.03 14.87
N LEU A 142 23.44 2.93 13.95
CA LEU A 142 24.79 3.03 13.43
C LEU A 142 25.71 3.73 14.44
N LEU A 143 26.98 3.36 14.46
CA LEU A 143 27.99 3.95 15.34
C LEU A 143 28.53 5.23 14.70
N GLN A 144 28.39 6.37 15.38
CA GLN A 144 28.97 7.63 14.91
C GLN A 144 30.47 7.66 15.18
N ILE A 145 31.27 7.85 14.13
CA ILE A 145 32.74 7.89 14.19
C ILE A 145 33.33 9.23 13.72
N GLY A 146 32.48 10.16 13.30
CA GLY A 146 32.86 11.49 12.90
C GLY A 146 31.64 12.38 12.68
N ASN A 147 31.87 13.61 12.23
CA ASN A 147 30.78 14.53 11.91
C ASN A 147 30.01 14.00 10.67
N GLY A 148 28.76 13.57 10.88
CA GLY A 148 27.94 12.95 9.85
C GLY A 148 28.41 11.57 9.38
N LEU A 149 29.53 11.04 9.89
CA LEU A 149 30.14 9.78 9.47
C LEU A 149 29.80 8.65 10.45
N PHE A 150 29.26 7.57 9.90
CA PHE A 150 28.75 6.42 10.63
C PHE A 150 29.34 5.12 10.09
N GLN A 151 29.36 4.09 10.93
CA GLN A 151 29.76 2.74 10.57
C GLN A 151 28.81 1.69 11.16
N LEU A 152 28.80 0.51 10.55
CA LEU A 152 28.14 -0.68 11.10
C LEU A 152 28.79 -1.11 12.44
N PRO A 153 28.07 -1.85 13.30
CA PRO A 153 28.66 -2.43 14.51
C PRO A 153 29.84 -3.38 14.19
N ALA A 154 30.66 -3.67 15.21
CA ALA A 154 31.96 -4.32 15.06
C ALA A 154 31.95 -5.74 14.43
N ASN A 155 30.79 -6.37 14.24
CA ASN A 155 30.64 -7.68 13.61
C ASN A 155 29.39 -7.67 12.69
N PRO A 156 29.47 -7.06 11.50
CA PRO A 156 28.35 -7.10 10.57
C PRO A 156 28.11 -8.54 10.11
N ASP A 157 26.86 -8.87 9.82
CA ASP A 157 26.46 -10.22 9.44
C ASP A 157 26.10 -10.40 7.97
N GLY A 158 26.57 -9.50 7.13
CA GLY A 158 26.24 -9.43 5.71
C GLY A 158 25.81 -8.02 5.33
N SER A 159 25.18 -7.88 4.17
CA SER A 159 24.75 -6.56 3.69
C SER A 159 23.66 -5.95 4.57
N TYR A 160 23.70 -4.62 4.73
CA TYR A 160 22.74 -3.84 5.51
C TYR A 160 22.06 -2.79 4.65
N LEU A 161 20.77 -2.57 4.89
CA LEU A 161 20.05 -1.39 4.44
C LEU A 161 20.24 -0.25 5.46
N VAL A 162 20.79 0.88 5.04
CA VAL A 162 21.05 2.05 5.91
C VAL A 162 20.22 3.25 5.51
N TYR A 163 19.79 4.04 6.50
CA TYR A 163 19.03 5.27 6.32
C TYR A 163 19.01 6.11 7.60
N CYS A 164 18.52 7.34 7.49
CA CYS A 164 18.21 8.20 8.62
C CYS A 164 16.70 8.32 8.83
N ARG A 165 16.29 8.44 10.09
CA ARG A 165 14.89 8.67 10.46
C ARG A 165 14.76 9.64 11.64
N ARG A 166 13.60 10.30 11.71
CA ARG A 166 13.13 11.11 12.84
C ARG A 166 11.75 10.62 13.25
N GLY A 167 11.62 10.03 14.44
CA GLY A 167 10.43 9.24 14.75
C GLY A 167 10.24 8.20 13.64
N ASP A 168 9.03 8.04 13.10
CA ASP A 168 8.71 7.14 11.98
C ASP A 168 9.01 7.73 10.58
N ALA A 169 9.42 8.98 10.49
CA ALA A 169 9.71 9.61 9.22
C ALA A 169 11.13 9.25 8.73
N VAL A 170 11.22 8.51 7.63
CA VAL A 170 12.48 8.23 6.94
C VAL A 170 12.93 9.46 6.13
N LEU A 171 14.13 9.96 6.44
CA LEU A 171 14.63 11.24 5.93
C LEU A 171 15.57 11.09 4.73
N THR A 172 16.18 9.94 4.55
CA THR A 172 17.13 9.68 3.44
C THR A 172 16.62 8.56 2.56
N ARG A 173 17.12 8.48 1.33
CA ARG A 173 16.88 7.30 0.51
C ARG A 173 17.64 6.10 1.10
N PRO A 174 16.96 5.00 1.45
CA PRO A 174 17.63 3.82 1.96
C PRO A 174 18.62 3.27 0.93
N SER A 175 19.80 2.87 1.40
CA SER A 175 20.91 2.40 0.55
C SER A 175 21.51 1.13 1.13
N ILE A 176 22.04 0.25 0.29
CA ILE A 176 22.69 -0.99 0.73
C ILE A 176 24.18 -0.71 0.93
N ILE A 177 24.72 -1.21 2.05
CA ILE A 177 26.14 -1.34 2.28
C ILE A 177 26.46 -2.82 2.30
N GLU A 178 27.46 -3.21 1.52
CA GLU A 178 27.99 -4.56 1.58
C GLU A 178 28.91 -4.71 2.80
N ALA A 179 28.75 -5.80 3.52
CA ALA A 179 29.63 -6.17 4.61
C ALA A 179 29.92 -7.67 4.54
N PRO A 180 31.09 -8.12 5.03
CA PRO A 180 31.45 -9.52 5.00
C PRO A 180 30.46 -10.35 5.83
N ILE A 181 30.24 -11.59 5.38
CA ILE A 181 29.47 -12.59 6.10
C ILE A 181 30.38 -13.73 6.54
N ASP A 182 30.19 -14.22 7.76
CA ASP A 182 30.85 -15.42 8.25
C ASP A 182 30.41 -16.65 7.42
N SER A 183 31.38 -17.41 6.91
CA SER A 183 31.16 -18.64 6.15
C SER A 183 30.30 -19.69 6.89
N VAL A 184 30.43 -19.80 8.21
CA VAL A 184 29.65 -20.73 9.05
C VAL A 184 28.20 -20.28 9.08
N ARG A 185 27.96 -18.98 9.25
CA ARG A 185 26.62 -18.41 9.24
C ARG A 185 25.95 -18.57 7.88
N ARG A 186 26.71 -18.54 6.79
CA ARG A 186 26.17 -18.74 5.44
C ARG A 186 25.55 -20.12 5.24
N GLN A 187 26.06 -21.15 5.91
CA GLN A 187 25.56 -22.53 5.79
C GLN A 187 24.19 -22.76 6.44
N THR A 188 23.77 -21.86 7.34
CA THR A 188 22.50 -21.98 8.09
C THR A 188 21.41 -21.04 7.58
N LEU A 189 21.66 -20.31 6.49
CA LEU A 189 20.70 -19.35 5.94
C LEU A 189 19.51 -20.07 5.31
N THR A 190 18.33 -19.46 5.47
CA THR A 190 17.19 -19.83 4.63
C THR A 190 17.46 -19.42 3.19
N ARG A 191 16.70 -19.99 2.25
CA ARG A 191 16.85 -19.66 0.83
C ARG A 191 16.60 -18.17 0.54
N LEU A 192 15.60 -17.57 1.19
CA LEU A 192 15.33 -16.13 1.07
C LEU A 192 16.50 -15.29 1.62
N GLN A 193 17.13 -15.72 2.71
CA GLN A 193 18.29 -15.06 3.30
C GLN A 193 19.53 -15.14 2.40
N ASP A 194 19.81 -16.31 1.81
CA ASP A 194 20.93 -16.46 0.88
C ASP A 194 20.71 -15.64 -0.40
N ILE A 195 19.49 -15.59 -0.93
CA ILE A 195 19.14 -14.72 -2.07
C ILE A 195 19.37 -13.24 -1.73
N ALA A 196 19.08 -12.81 -0.51
CA ALA A 196 19.27 -11.42 -0.09
C ALA A 196 20.73 -10.94 -0.15
N LEU A 197 21.69 -11.87 -0.20
CA LEU A 197 23.13 -11.58 -0.33
C LEU A 197 23.61 -11.45 -1.78
N VAL A 198 22.77 -11.71 -2.79
CA VAL A 198 23.13 -11.49 -4.20
C VAL A 198 23.36 -10.00 -4.45
N SER A 199 24.56 -9.58 -4.84
CA SER A 199 24.90 -8.15 -5.03
C SER A 199 24.10 -7.48 -6.14
N ASP A 200 23.95 -8.15 -7.29
CA ASP A 200 23.19 -7.63 -8.43
C ASP A 200 21.70 -7.53 -8.10
N GLU A 201 21.15 -6.31 -8.18
CA GLU A 201 19.77 -6.02 -7.77
C GLU A 201 18.74 -6.73 -8.64
N ASP A 202 18.93 -6.77 -9.96
CA ASP A 202 17.95 -7.35 -10.86
C ASP A 202 17.94 -8.88 -10.72
N ALA A 203 19.11 -9.52 -10.64
CA ALA A 203 19.22 -10.94 -10.34
C ALA A 203 18.63 -11.29 -8.96
N ARG A 204 18.91 -10.48 -7.93
CA ARG A 204 18.36 -10.64 -6.59
C ARG A 204 16.83 -10.56 -6.61
N ARG A 205 16.25 -9.54 -7.25
CA ARG A 205 14.79 -9.35 -7.34
C ARG A 205 14.11 -10.50 -8.09
N GLN A 206 14.67 -10.96 -9.20
CA GLN A 206 14.14 -12.12 -9.92
C GLN A 206 14.22 -13.43 -9.12
N ALA A 207 15.29 -13.61 -8.34
CA ALA A 207 15.42 -14.75 -7.44
C ALA A 207 14.41 -14.69 -6.27
N ILE A 208 14.23 -13.51 -5.67
CA ILE A 208 13.21 -13.26 -4.64
C ILE A 208 11.83 -13.59 -5.19
N GLN A 209 11.46 -13.05 -6.35
CA GLN A 209 10.15 -13.31 -6.95
C GLN A 209 9.88 -14.81 -7.15
N ARG A 210 10.87 -15.57 -7.64
CA ARG A 210 10.73 -17.03 -7.80
C ARG A 210 10.52 -17.73 -6.47
N GLU A 211 11.29 -17.35 -5.45
CA GLU A 211 11.16 -17.94 -4.12
C GLU A 211 9.83 -17.58 -3.45
N LEU A 212 9.35 -16.35 -3.59
CA LEU A 212 8.05 -15.92 -3.07
C LEU A 212 6.89 -16.72 -3.69
N ARG A 213 6.99 -17.12 -4.97
CA ARG A 213 5.99 -18.01 -5.60
C ARG A 213 6.00 -19.41 -4.97
N ILE A 214 7.20 -19.97 -4.72
CA ILE A 214 7.33 -21.26 -4.03
C ILE A 214 6.72 -21.17 -2.62
N VAL A 215 7.07 -20.11 -1.88
CA VAL A 215 6.52 -19.85 -0.54
C VAL A 215 5.00 -19.65 -0.60
N ALA A 216 4.44 -19.09 -1.67
CA ALA A 216 3.00 -18.88 -1.81
C ALA A 216 2.23 -20.20 -1.86
N ASP A 217 2.75 -21.21 -2.57
CA ASP A 217 2.01 -22.44 -2.89
C ASP A 217 2.32 -23.59 -1.91
N ASP A 218 3.42 -23.50 -1.15
CA ASP A 218 3.87 -24.54 -0.24
C ASP A 218 3.33 -24.33 1.19
N LYS A 219 2.56 -25.30 1.68
CA LYS A 219 1.98 -25.29 3.04
C LYS A 219 3.04 -25.39 4.13
N GLU A 220 4.19 -26.03 3.86
CA GLU A 220 5.26 -26.26 4.83
C GLU A 220 6.07 -24.98 5.10
N ARG A 221 5.89 -23.93 4.28
CA ARG A 221 6.60 -22.63 4.39
C ARG A 221 6.01 -21.67 5.42
N GLY A 222 5.40 -22.20 6.48
CA GLY A 222 4.78 -21.39 7.54
C GLY A 222 5.76 -20.48 8.29
N ALA A 223 7.02 -20.92 8.41
CA ALA A 223 8.08 -20.14 9.06
C ALA A 223 8.44 -18.89 8.24
N GLU A 224 8.56 -19.02 6.93
CA GLU A 224 8.82 -17.93 6.00
C GLU A 224 7.66 -16.93 5.97
N ILE A 225 6.40 -17.40 5.95
CA ILE A 225 5.22 -16.54 6.09
C ILE A 225 5.28 -15.73 7.38
N SER A 226 5.59 -16.37 8.50
CA SER A 226 5.70 -15.71 9.81
C SER A 226 6.85 -14.69 9.84
N GLN A 227 7.96 -14.98 9.15
CA GLN A 227 9.07 -14.05 9.00
C GLN A 227 8.66 -12.82 8.18
N LEU A 228 8.02 -13.01 7.02
CA LEU A 228 7.52 -11.92 6.19
C LEU A 228 6.55 -11.01 6.95
N ILE A 229 5.65 -11.58 7.75
CA ILE A 229 4.74 -10.80 8.62
C ILE A 229 5.52 -9.96 9.63
N ARG A 230 6.56 -10.51 10.27
CA ARG A 230 7.44 -9.75 11.19
C ARG A 230 8.15 -8.62 10.47
N ILE A 231 8.68 -8.88 9.27
CA ILE A 231 9.37 -7.89 8.45
C ILE A 231 8.43 -6.72 8.15
N VAL A 232 7.23 -6.99 7.64
CA VAL A 232 6.24 -5.95 7.33
C VAL A 232 5.84 -5.17 8.58
N ALA A 233 5.54 -5.85 9.68
CA ALA A 233 5.19 -5.21 10.95
C ALA A 233 6.31 -4.35 11.54
N SER A 234 7.58 -4.63 11.20
CA SER A 234 8.73 -3.89 11.72
C SER A 234 9.06 -2.60 10.95
N LEU A 235 8.41 -2.34 9.81
CA LEU A 235 8.79 -1.26 8.89
C LEU A 235 8.76 0.13 9.55
N ASN A 236 7.81 0.39 10.46
CA ASN A 236 7.74 1.62 11.28
C ASN A 236 8.00 2.91 10.48
N GLY A 237 7.32 3.07 9.34
CA GLY A 237 7.44 4.22 8.44
C GLY A 237 8.48 4.09 7.31
N LEU A 238 9.32 3.05 7.32
CA LEU A 238 10.08 2.64 6.15
C LEU A 238 9.12 2.12 5.07
N SER A 239 9.23 2.63 3.85
CA SER A 239 8.39 2.14 2.76
C SER A 239 8.69 0.65 2.49
N PRO A 240 7.68 -0.22 2.33
CA PRO A 240 7.86 -1.59 1.85
C PRO A 240 8.66 -1.69 0.55
N ARG A 241 8.74 -0.63 -0.25
CA ARG A 241 9.53 -0.59 -1.49
C ARG A 241 11.03 -0.46 -1.26
N ALA A 242 11.47 -0.14 -0.05
CA ALA A 242 12.88 0.01 0.29
C ALA A 242 13.63 -1.33 0.38
N MET A 243 12.90 -2.43 0.56
CA MET A 243 13.48 -3.78 0.58
C MET A 243 12.94 -4.57 -0.60
N ASP A 244 13.83 -5.27 -1.31
CA ASP A 244 13.44 -6.06 -2.47
C ASP A 244 12.41 -7.15 -2.11
N ILE A 245 12.54 -7.78 -0.94
CA ILE A 245 11.63 -8.84 -0.49
C ILE A 245 10.17 -8.38 -0.36
N THR A 246 9.93 -7.18 0.16
CA THR A 246 8.59 -6.60 0.28
C THR A 246 8.14 -5.91 -1.01
N ARG A 247 9.08 -5.37 -1.79
CA ARG A 247 8.81 -4.75 -3.10
C ARG A 247 8.24 -5.76 -4.11
N GLU A 248 8.67 -7.00 -4.05
CA GLU A 248 8.24 -8.05 -4.99
C GLU A 248 6.93 -8.75 -4.61
N LEU A 249 6.39 -8.52 -3.41
CA LEU A 249 5.13 -9.13 -2.93
C LEU A 249 3.93 -8.99 -3.91
N PRO A 250 3.70 -7.84 -4.58
CA PRO A 250 2.56 -7.66 -5.50
C PRO A 250 2.59 -8.62 -6.68
N SER A 251 3.75 -9.16 -7.04
CA SER A 251 3.88 -10.15 -8.11
C SER A 251 3.41 -11.55 -7.70
N CYS A 252 3.06 -11.75 -6.43
CA CYS A 252 2.59 -13.00 -5.85
C CYS A 252 1.26 -12.79 -5.08
N PRO A 253 0.11 -12.61 -5.76
CA PRO A 253 -1.17 -12.36 -5.10
C PRO A 253 -1.57 -13.40 -4.04
N THR A 254 -1.33 -14.70 -4.31
CA THR A 254 -1.60 -15.78 -3.35
C THR A 254 -0.82 -15.58 -2.05
N LEU A 255 0.45 -15.15 -2.14
CA LEU A 255 1.27 -14.87 -0.97
C LEU A 255 0.70 -13.70 -0.16
N LEU A 256 0.28 -12.61 -0.80
CA LEU A 256 -0.37 -11.49 -0.12
C LEU A 256 -1.62 -11.95 0.66
N CYS A 257 -2.47 -12.75 0.03
CA CYS A 257 -3.63 -13.34 0.70
C CYS A 257 -3.20 -14.21 1.90
N ARG A 258 -2.19 -15.06 1.75
CA ARG A 258 -1.65 -15.87 2.86
C ARG A 258 -1.11 -15.04 4.01
N LEU A 259 -0.37 -13.96 3.72
CA LEU A 259 0.13 -13.05 4.76
C LEU A 259 -1.02 -12.46 5.57
N LEU A 260 -2.12 -12.06 4.91
CA LEU A 260 -3.29 -11.52 5.59
C LEU A 260 -4.02 -12.58 6.43
N LEU A 261 -4.20 -13.79 5.89
CA LEU A 261 -4.86 -14.91 6.58
C LEU A 261 -4.03 -15.48 7.74
N ALA A 262 -2.70 -15.36 7.69
CA ALA A 262 -1.80 -15.85 8.72
C ALA A 262 -1.45 -14.79 9.78
N ALA A 263 -1.74 -13.51 9.53
CA ALA A 263 -1.46 -12.42 10.46
C ALA A 263 -2.24 -12.59 11.77
N SER A 264 -1.59 -12.25 12.88
CA SER A 264 -2.28 -12.10 14.16
C SER A 264 -3.07 -10.78 14.18
N PRO A 265 -4.11 -10.65 15.03
CA PRO A 265 -4.91 -9.42 15.12
C PRO A 265 -4.08 -8.15 15.34
N GLU A 266 -2.96 -8.24 16.06
CA GLU A 266 -2.08 -7.11 16.38
C GLU A 266 -1.23 -6.67 15.18
N ARG A 267 -1.02 -7.55 14.20
CA ARG A 267 -0.19 -7.27 13.01
C ARG A 267 -1.02 -7.01 11.77
N LEU A 268 -2.33 -7.23 11.84
CA LEU A 268 -3.21 -7.15 10.69
C LEU A 268 -3.16 -5.79 10.01
N ASP A 269 -3.22 -4.70 10.79
CA ASP A 269 -3.19 -3.35 10.25
C ASP A 269 -1.89 -3.07 9.49
N SER A 270 -0.76 -3.61 9.96
CA SER A 270 0.53 -3.48 9.27
C SER A 270 0.54 -4.18 7.91
N ILE A 271 -0.18 -5.31 7.77
CA ILE A 271 -0.33 -6.00 6.49
C ILE A 271 -1.31 -5.23 5.60
N LEU A 272 -2.45 -4.78 6.12
CA LEU A 272 -3.47 -4.08 5.34
C LEU A 272 -2.93 -2.81 4.68
N VAL A 273 -2.08 -2.03 5.37
CA VAL A 273 -1.52 -0.79 4.81
C VAL A 273 -0.52 -1.01 3.66
N LEU A 274 -0.11 -2.25 3.36
CA LEU A 274 0.78 -2.54 2.24
C LEU A 274 0.24 -2.02 0.90
N GLU A 275 -1.08 -2.07 0.70
CA GLU A 275 -1.70 -1.60 -0.55
C GLU A 275 -1.46 -0.09 -0.77
N ARG A 276 -1.20 0.70 0.29
CA ARG A 276 -0.88 2.12 0.14
C ARG A 276 0.45 2.33 -0.57
N ASP A 277 1.45 1.53 -0.23
CA ASP A 277 2.83 1.75 -0.68
C ASP A 277 3.28 0.83 -1.82
N LEU A 278 2.47 -0.17 -2.18
CA LEU A 278 2.72 -1.16 -3.22
C LEU A 278 1.62 -1.16 -4.29
N PRO A 279 1.93 -1.54 -5.55
CA PRO A 279 1.02 -1.46 -6.70
C PRO A 279 -0.04 -2.58 -6.74
N PHE A 280 -0.87 -2.69 -5.70
CA PHE A 280 -2.05 -3.58 -5.67
C PHE A 280 -3.17 -2.98 -4.82
N LEU A 281 -4.35 -3.60 -4.81
CA LEU A 281 -5.45 -3.31 -3.89
C LEU A 281 -6.00 -4.63 -3.37
N TRP A 282 -6.31 -4.74 -2.08
CA TRP A 282 -6.81 -6.00 -1.49
C TRP A 282 -8.10 -6.49 -2.17
N MET A 283 -9.03 -5.57 -2.41
CA MET A 283 -10.30 -5.81 -3.11
C MET A 283 -10.13 -6.13 -4.60
N ALA A 284 -8.94 -5.95 -5.17
CA ALA A 284 -8.66 -6.26 -6.57
C ALA A 284 -7.77 -7.50 -6.74
N LEU A 285 -7.36 -8.16 -5.65
CA LEU A 285 -6.61 -9.41 -5.74
C LEU A 285 -7.48 -10.50 -6.39
N PRO A 286 -6.91 -11.35 -7.28
CA PRO A 286 -7.66 -12.39 -7.95
C PRO A 286 -8.37 -13.33 -6.97
N LEU A 287 -9.60 -13.71 -7.29
CA LEU A 287 -10.40 -14.56 -6.43
C LEU A 287 -9.78 -15.95 -6.24
N ASP A 288 -9.12 -16.47 -7.27
CA ASP A 288 -8.44 -17.77 -7.19
C ASP A 288 -7.21 -17.73 -6.29
N ALA A 289 -6.56 -16.55 -6.16
CA ALA A 289 -5.48 -16.36 -5.19
C ALA A 289 -5.99 -16.47 -3.74
N TRP A 290 -7.19 -15.92 -3.46
CA TRP A 290 -7.84 -16.07 -2.16
C TRP A 290 -8.20 -17.53 -1.86
N LYS A 291 -8.77 -18.25 -2.83
CA LYS A 291 -9.10 -19.68 -2.69
C LYS A 291 -7.87 -20.52 -2.40
N LEU A 292 -6.80 -20.33 -3.19
CA LEU A 292 -5.55 -21.06 -3.02
C LEU A 292 -4.88 -20.74 -1.68
N ALA A 293 -4.86 -19.47 -1.28
CA ALA A 293 -4.32 -19.05 0.01
C ALA A 293 -5.09 -19.67 1.18
N ALA A 294 -6.43 -19.62 1.14
CA ALA A 294 -7.27 -20.20 2.18
C ALA A 294 -7.09 -21.72 2.30
N ALA A 295 -7.05 -22.44 1.18
CA ALA A 295 -6.79 -23.87 1.16
C ALA A 295 -5.39 -24.21 1.71
N THR A 296 -4.37 -23.44 1.33
CA THR A 296 -2.99 -23.65 1.78
C THR A 296 -2.84 -23.41 3.29
N GLU A 297 -3.44 -22.34 3.81
CA GLU A 297 -3.41 -22.02 5.23
C GLU A 297 -4.20 -23.01 6.08
N TRP A 298 -5.34 -23.50 5.56
CA TRP A 298 -6.09 -24.57 6.20
C TRP A 298 -5.29 -25.88 6.22
N ASN A 299 -4.69 -26.28 5.09
CA ASN A 299 -3.84 -27.48 5.00
C ASN A 299 -2.63 -27.40 5.95
N ARG A 300 -2.02 -26.22 6.09
CA ARG A 300 -0.96 -26.00 7.07
C ARG A 300 -1.48 -26.20 8.50
N ALA A 301 -2.59 -25.57 8.86
CA ALA A 301 -3.17 -25.71 10.19
C ALA A 301 -3.51 -27.17 10.52
N VAL A 302 -4.05 -27.93 9.57
CA VAL A 302 -4.28 -29.38 9.73
C VAL A 302 -2.96 -30.13 9.97
N SER A 303 -1.92 -29.84 9.17
CA SER A 303 -0.59 -30.46 9.33
C SER A 303 -0.01 -30.19 10.73
N ASP A 304 0.01 -28.92 11.14
CA ASP A 304 0.54 -28.49 12.45
C ASP A 304 -0.23 -29.16 13.60
N LEU A 305 -1.56 -29.18 13.53
CA LEU A 305 -2.41 -29.74 14.58
C LEU A 305 -2.37 -31.27 14.64
N SER A 306 -2.07 -31.94 13.52
CA SER A 306 -1.92 -33.41 13.47
C SER A 306 -0.69 -33.91 14.23
N THR A 307 0.23 -33.01 14.64
CA THR A 307 1.35 -33.36 15.52
C THR A 307 0.91 -33.62 16.97
N VAL A 308 -0.29 -33.15 17.35
CA VAL A 308 -0.84 -33.26 18.72
C VAL A 308 -2.19 -33.97 18.75
N PHE A 309 -3.02 -33.82 17.71
CA PHE A 309 -4.37 -34.37 17.63
C PHE A 309 -4.47 -35.46 16.55
N GLU A 310 -5.45 -36.36 16.68
CA GLU A 310 -5.84 -37.25 15.58
C GLU A 310 -6.42 -36.45 14.41
N VAL A 311 -6.27 -36.97 13.19
CA VAL A 311 -6.64 -36.26 11.94
C VAL A 311 -8.07 -35.67 11.95
N PRO A 312 -9.13 -36.37 12.41
CA PRO A 312 -10.47 -35.78 12.46
C PRO A 312 -10.55 -34.57 13.41
N GLN A 313 -9.88 -34.64 14.56
CA GLN A 313 -9.84 -33.55 15.52
C GLN A 313 -8.99 -32.39 15.02
N ALA A 314 -7.82 -32.65 14.44
CA ALA A 314 -6.96 -31.64 13.80
C ALA A 314 -7.72 -30.88 12.70
N THR A 315 -8.50 -31.59 11.88
CA THR A 315 -9.35 -31.02 10.83
C THR A 315 -10.43 -30.10 11.38
N ALA A 316 -11.13 -30.53 12.45
CA ALA A 316 -12.15 -29.71 13.11
C ALA A 316 -11.54 -28.45 13.75
N GLN A 317 -10.40 -28.58 14.42
CA GLN A 317 -9.70 -27.45 15.05
C GLN A 317 -9.15 -26.46 14.02
N ALA A 318 -8.56 -26.95 12.92
CA ALA A 318 -8.10 -26.10 11.82
C ALA A 318 -9.25 -25.30 11.21
N THR A 319 -10.41 -25.93 11.03
CA THR A 319 -11.62 -25.26 10.52
C THR A 319 -12.10 -24.16 11.47
N LEU A 320 -12.17 -24.44 12.77
CA LEU A 320 -12.52 -23.43 13.79
C LEU A 320 -11.52 -22.27 13.83
N GLN A 321 -10.22 -22.56 13.70
CA GLN A 321 -9.18 -21.55 13.66
C GLN A 321 -9.32 -20.63 12.42
N MET A 322 -9.60 -21.21 11.25
CA MET A 322 -9.83 -20.46 10.02
C MET A 322 -11.10 -19.60 10.10
N GLN A 323 -12.18 -20.13 10.69
CA GLN A 323 -13.42 -19.36 10.92
C GLN A 323 -13.16 -18.13 11.80
N LYS A 324 -12.46 -18.29 12.93
CA LYS A 324 -12.09 -17.17 13.81
C LYS A 324 -11.23 -16.12 13.10
N ARG A 325 -10.30 -16.55 12.24
CA ARG A 325 -9.49 -15.63 11.44
C ARG A 325 -10.35 -14.85 10.45
N PHE A 326 -11.28 -15.51 9.77
CA PHE A 326 -12.20 -14.84 8.85
C PHE A 326 -13.14 -13.87 9.56
N GLU A 327 -13.62 -14.21 10.76
CA GLU A 327 -14.43 -13.32 11.59
C GLU A 327 -13.63 -12.07 11.98
N SER A 328 -12.41 -12.23 12.49
CA SER A 328 -11.53 -11.11 12.86
C SER A 328 -11.21 -10.20 11.66
N LEU A 329 -10.98 -10.77 10.48
CA LEU A 329 -10.81 -10.00 9.24
C LEU A 329 -12.08 -9.27 8.82
N GLY A 330 -13.24 -9.92 8.94
CA GLY A 330 -14.54 -9.34 8.62
C GLY A 330 -14.91 -8.17 9.54
N GLU A 331 -14.55 -8.23 10.81
CA GLU A 331 -14.72 -7.13 11.77
C GLU A 331 -13.85 -5.91 11.43
N ARG A 332 -12.70 -6.14 10.81
CA ARG A 332 -11.74 -5.09 10.43
C ARG A 332 -12.01 -4.52 9.05
N THR A 333 -12.57 -5.32 8.15
CA THR A 333 -12.76 -4.97 6.74
C THR A 333 -14.08 -5.52 6.19
N LEU A 334 -15.06 -4.64 5.99
CA LEU A 334 -16.39 -5.03 5.49
C LEU A 334 -16.35 -5.76 4.14
N TRP A 335 -15.43 -5.36 3.26
CA TRP A 335 -15.29 -5.94 1.93
C TRP A 335 -14.92 -7.43 1.96
N PHE A 336 -14.29 -7.90 3.04
CA PHE A 336 -13.84 -9.29 3.16
C PHE A 336 -15.00 -10.28 3.22
N ALA A 337 -16.20 -9.83 3.62
CA ALA A 337 -17.41 -10.67 3.60
C ALA A 337 -17.70 -11.26 2.21
N GLY A 338 -17.41 -10.51 1.13
CA GLY A 338 -17.55 -11.00 -0.24
C GLY A 338 -16.58 -12.13 -0.58
N ILE A 339 -15.34 -12.00 -0.11
CA ILE A 339 -14.31 -13.04 -0.28
C ILE A 339 -14.74 -14.30 0.45
N VAL A 340 -15.13 -14.19 1.72
CA VAL A 340 -15.60 -15.34 2.54
C VAL A 340 -16.75 -16.06 1.86
N ARG A 341 -17.75 -15.32 1.33
CA ARG A 341 -18.86 -15.88 0.54
C ARG A 341 -18.41 -16.62 -0.70
N SER A 342 -17.44 -16.06 -1.41
CA SER A 342 -16.87 -16.66 -2.62
C SER A 342 -16.04 -17.93 -2.33
N LEU A 343 -15.60 -18.12 -1.08
CA LEU A 343 -15.01 -19.36 -0.59
C LEU A 343 -16.07 -20.41 -0.19
N GLY A 344 -17.36 -20.12 -0.37
CA GLY A 344 -18.46 -20.98 0.06
C GLY A 344 -18.78 -20.89 1.55
N LEU A 345 -18.30 -19.85 2.23
CA LEU A 345 -18.44 -19.64 3.67
C LEU A 345 -19.21 -18.35 3.96
N GLY A 346 -19.71 -18.16 5.18
CA GLY A 346 -20.31 -16.89 5.59
C GLY A 346 -21.84 -16.84 5.50
N LYS A 347 -22.39 -15.73 6.00
CA LYS A 347 -23.84 -15.52 6.18
C LYS A 347 -24.38 -14.57 5.12
N ASN A 348 -25.71 -14.45 5.05
CA ASN A 348 -26.35 -13.40 4.27
C ASN A 348 -25.85 -12.02 4.70
N PHE A 349 -25.69 -11.13 3.73
CA PHE A 349 -25.32 -9.74 3.99
C PHE A 349 -26.40 -9.05 4.82
N SER A 350 -25.98 -8.17 5.75
CA SER A 350 -26.89 -7.49 6.68
C SER A 350 -27.80 -6.47 6.00
N GLN A 351 -27.38 -5.94 4.85
CA GLN A 351 -28.11 -4.98 4.04
C GLN A 351 -28.10 -5.44 2.58
N ASP A 352 -29.11 -5.05 1.82
CA ASP A 352 -29.12 -5.25 0.37
C ASP A 352 -28.41 -4.10 -0.37
N LEU A 353 -27.95 -4.38 -1.59
CA LEU A 353 -27.18 -3.43 -2.41
C LEU A 353 -27.96 -2.15 -2.75
N ARG A 354 -29.28 -2.23 -2.92
CA ARG A 354 -30.10 -1.06 -3.26
C ARG A 354 -30.18 -0.10 -2.08
N SER A 355 -30.38 -0.62 -0.87
CA SER A 355 -30.34 0.16 0.38
C SER A 355 -28.99 0.85 0.58
N ILE A 356 -27.88 0.13 0.38
CA ILE A 356 -26.52 0.70 0.48
C ILE A 356 -26.32 1.86 -0.52
N ALA A 357 -26.77 1.68 -1.77
CA ALA A 357 -26.69 2.72 -2.80
C ALA A 357 -27.56 3.94 -2.49
N GLN A 358 -28.78 3.74 -2.00
CA GLN A 358 -29.68 4.82 -1.60
C GLN A 358 -29.11 5.63 -0.44
N ASP A 359 -28.56 4.97 0.58
CA ASP A 359 -27.92 5.64 1.72
C ASP A 359 -26.74 6.50 1.27
N TYR A 360 -25.89 5.95 0.39
CA TYR A 360 -24.79 6.69 -0.21
C TYR A 360 -25.27 7.94 -0.96
N MET A 361 -26.26 7.80 -1.85
CA MET A 361 -26.81 8.93 -2.60
C MET A 361 -27.44 9.98 -1.69
N ARG A 362 -28.13 9.57 -0.62
CA ARG A 362 -28.72 10.49 0.35
C ARG A 362 -27.66 11.31 1.08
N LEU A 363 -26.52 10.71 1.42
CA LEU A 363 -25.41 11.39 2.09
C LEU A 363 -24.63 12.31 1.15
N ARG A 364 -24.67 12.06 -0.16
CA ARG A 364 -23.88 12.77 -1.18
C ARG A 364 -24.72 13.58 -2.16
N HIS A 365 -26.00 13.82 -1.88
CA HIS A 365 -26.93 14.44 -2.83
C HIS A 365 -26.45 15.79 -3.36
N ASP A 366 -25.77 16.58 -2.52
CA ASP A 366 -25.23 17.90 -2.87
C ASP A 366 -23.76 17.87 -3.34
N GLN A 367 -23.14 16.68 -3.42
CA GLN A 367 -21.73 16.51 -3.76
C GLN A 367 -21.61 15.90 -5.17
N HIS A 368 -20.81 16.54 -6.03
CA HIS A 368 -20.41 15.94 -7.30
C HIS A 368 -19.21 15.02 -7.09
N ASP A 369 -19.34 13.74 -7.47
CA ASP A 369 -18.22 12.81 -7.45
C ASP A 369 -17.23 13.12 -8.59
N GLU A 370 -15.96 13.26 -8.22
CA GLU A 370 -14.88 13.53 -9.17
C GLU A 370 -14.15 12.24 -9.55
N LEU A 371 -14.94 11.28 -10.02
CA LEU A 371 -14.41 10.07 -10.59
C LEU A 371 -14.37 10.16 -12.11
N PRO A 372 -13.28 9.69 -12.76
CA PRO A 372 -13.24 9.59 -14.21
C PRO A 372 -14.42 8.76 -14.71
N ARG A 373 -15.22 9.34 -15.62
CA ARG A 373 -16.36 8.63 -16.25
C ARG A 373 -15.93 7.33 -16.93
N SER A 374 -14.69 7.28 -17.42
CA SER A 374 -14.09 6.08 -18.00
C SER A 374 -14.12 4.88 -17.06
N LEU A 375 -14.03 5.08 -15.74
CA LEU A 375 -14.10 3.99 -14.75
C LEU A 375 -15.51 3.43 -14.63
N ALA A 376 -16.53 4.31 -14.61
CA ALA A 376 -17.93 3.92 -14.56
C ALA A 376 -18.37 3.23 -15.86
N GLU A 377 -17.94 3.74 -17.02
CA GLU A 377 -18.20 3.13 -18.33
C GLU A 377 -17.60 1.72 -18.44
N ARG A 378 -16.36 1.53 -17.97
CA ARG A 378 -15.73 0.20 -17.91
C ARG A 378 -16.48 -0.74 -16.97
N ALA A 379 -16.91 -0.26 -15.80
CA ALA A 379 -17.73 -1.07 -14.90
C ALA A 379 -19.07 -1.47 -15.54
N ALA A 380 -19.78 -0.53 -16.17
CA ALA A 380 -21.07 -0.79 -16.81
C ALA A 380 -20.98 -1.87 -17.90
N SER A 381 -19.84 -1.98 -18.59
CA SER A 381 -19.60 -3.03 -19.59
C SER A 381 -19.62 -4.46 -19.02
N LEU A 382 -19.48 -4.63 -17.70
CA LEU A 382 -19.59 -5.92 -17.02
C LEU A 382 -21.04 -6.34 -16.70
N GLY A 383 -22.01 -5.47 -16.97
CA GLY A 383 -23.40 -5.62 -16.56
C GLY A 383 -23.65 -5.05 -15.15
N VAL A 384 -24.78 -4.35 -14.99
CA VAL A 384 -25.14 -3.69 -13.74
C VAL A 384 -25.89 -4.67 -12.82
N PRO A 385 -25.48 -4.86 -11.56
CA PRO A 385 -26.22 -5.67 -10.59
C PRO A 385 -27.65 -5.15 -10.38
N PRO A 386 -28.66 -6.01 -10.16
CA PRO A 386 -30.06 -5.58 -9.99
C PRO A 386 -30.30 -4.55 -8.86
N GLY A 387 -29.46 -4.59 -7.82
CA GLY A 387 -29.51 -3.61 -6.73
C GLY A 387 -29.10 -2.20 -7.14
N LEU A 388 -28.35 -2.04 -8.24
CA LEU A 388 -27.91 -0.77 -8.81
C LEU A 388 -28.73 -0.38 -10.05
N ASP A 389 -29.70 -1.18 -10.46
CA ASP A 389 -30.51 -0.88 -11.63
C ASP A 389 -31.44 0.32 -11.40
N GLY A 390 -31.56 1.18 -12.41
CA GLY A 390 -32.38 2.39 -12.39
C GLY A 390 -31.78 3.63 -11.72
N PHE A 391 -30.51 3.59 -11.28
CA PHE A 391 -29.80 4.80 -10.82
C PHE A 391 -29.13 5.54 -12.00
N ASP A 392 -28.96 6.85 -11.87
CA ASP A 392 -28.21 7.65 -12.83
C ASP A 392 -26.69 7.52 -12.58
N HIS A 393 -26.07 6.58 -13.27
CA HIS A 393 -24.63 6.33 -13.18
C HIS A 393 -23.77 7.40 -13.86
N HIS A 394 -24.37 8.28 -14.69
CA HIS A 394 -23.66 9.43 -15.24
C HIS A 394 -23.49 10.52 -14.18
N HIS A 395 -24.49 10.68 -13.32
CA HIS A 395 -24.44 11.64 -12.21
C HIS A 395 -23.71 11.08 -10.98
N PHE A 396 -23.83 9.76 -10.73
CA PHE A 396 -23.20 9.08 -9.59
C PHE A 396 -22.29 7.94 -10.04
N PRO A 397 -21.14 8.24 -10.67
CA PRO A 397 -20.22 7.22 -11.18
C PRO A 397 -19.60 6.35 -10.06
N MET A 398 -19.56 6.83 -8.81
CA MET A 398 -19.04 6.04 -7.69
C MET A 398 -19.85 4.75 -7.46
N LEU A 399 -21.15 4.75 -7.78
CA LEU A 399 -22.01 3.58 -7.60
C LEU A 399 -21.48 2.30 -8.28
N LEU A 400 -20.71 2.47 -9.36
CA LEU A 400 -20.17 1.36 -10.15
C LEU A 400 -18.71 1.02 -9.81
N VAL A 401 -18.04 1.78 -8.94
CA VAL A 401 -16.66 1.48 -8.50
C VAL A 401 -16.52 0.09 -7.86
N PRO A 402 -17.43 -0.36 -6.97
CA PRO A 402 -17.33 -1.69 -6.36
C PRO A 402 -17.41 -2.80 -7.41
N LEU A 403 -18.16 -2.58 -8.50
CA LEU A 403 -18.25 -3.49 -9.64
C LEU A 403 -16.95 -3.53 -10.44
N CYS A 404 -16.27 -2.39 -10.62
CA CYS A 404 -14.93 -2.35 -11.21
C CYS A 404 -13.92 -3.18 -10.40
N LEU A 405 -13.89 -3.02 -9.07
CA LEU A 405 -13.01 -3.80 -8.18
C LEU A 405 -13.29 -5.30 -8.29
N ALA A 406 -14.56 -5.68 -8.20
CA ALA A 406 -15.00 -7.06 -8.36
C ALA A 406 -14.65 -7.62 -9.74
N GLY A 407 -14.78 -6.81 -10.80
CA GLY A 407 -14.39 -7.17 -12.16
C GLY A 407 -12.92 -7.49 -12.28
N VAL A 408 -12.04 -6.71 -11.63
CA VAL A 408 -10.61 -7.02 -11.59
C VAL A 408 -10.34 -8.30 -10.79
N ALA A 409 -10.94 -8.45 -9.61
CA ALA A 409 -10.78 -9.65 -8.78
C ALA A 409 -11.26 -10.93 -9.48
N CYS A 410 -12.32 -10.85 -10.30
CA CYS A 410 -12.83 -11.96 -11.11
C CYS A 410 -12.09 -12.15 -12.45
N GLY A 411 -11.07 -11.34 -12.76
CA GLY A 411 -10.35 -11.42 -14.03
C GLY A 411 -11.15 -10.94 -15.26
N LYS A 412 -12.29 -10.28 -15.03
CA LYS A 412 -13.15 -9.70 -16.09
C LYS A 412 -12.68 -8.32 -16.54
N LEU A 413 -11.83 -7.65 -15.75
CA LEU A 413 -11.13 -6.40 -16.10
C LEU A 413 -9.63 -6.51 -15.81
N THR A 414 -8.81 -5.94 -16.70
CA THR A 414 -7.37 -5.83 -16.49
C THR A 414 -7.03 -4.60 -15.66
N MET A 415 -6.20 -4.74 -14.62
CA MET A 415 -5.71 -3.61 -13.83
C MET A 415 -4.65 -2.82 -14.60
N SER A 416 -5.05 -1.69 -15.20
CA SER A 416 -4.12 -0.69 -15.76
C SER A 416 -3.77 0.37 -14.71
N ALA A 417 -2.71 1.16 -14.94
CA ALA A 417 -2.33 2.25 -14.03
C ALA A 417 -3.43 3.31 -13.88
N GLU A 418 -4.16 3.61 -14.96
CA GLU A 418 -5.34 4.50 -14.94
C GLU A 418 -6.44 3.95 -14.05
N ILE A 419 -6.82 2.67 -14.21
CA ILE A 419 -7.82 2.02 -13.36
C ILE A 419 -7.35 2.00 -11.90
N ALA A 420 -6.10 1.63 -11.65
CA ALA A 420 -5.56 1.58 -10.29
C ALA A 420 -5.60 2.96 -9.61
N ALA A 421 -5.27 4.03 -10.33
CA ALA A 421 -5.37 5.40 -9.84
C ALA A 421 -6.82 5.81 -9.59
N GLY A 422 -7.74 5.55 -10.52
CA GLY A 422 -9.16 5.85 -10.36
C GLY A 422 -9.81 5.10 -9.19
N LEU A 423 -9.44 3.83 -8.99
CA LEU A 423 -9.90 3.03 -7.85
C LEU A 423 -9.35 3.55 -6.52
N ARG A 424 -8.05 3.92 -6.47
CA ARG A 424 -7.45 4.57 -5.28
C ARG A 424 -8.11 5.91 -4.98
N ASN A 425 -8.43 6.69 -6.02
CA ASN A 425 -9.17 7.93 -5.90
C ASN A 425 -10.54 7.71 -5.26
N ALA A 426 -11.27 6.70 -5.73
CA ALA A 426 -12.60 6.37 -5.23
C ALA A 426 -12.57 5.91 -3.77
N LEU A 427 -11.59 5.07 -3.42
CA LEU A 427 -11.38 4.60 -2.05
C LEU A 427 -11.02 5.73 -1.07
N ASP A 428 -10.38 6.79 -1.57
CA ASP A 428 -10.10 8.00 -0.80
C ASP A 428 -11.36 8.89 -0.63
N ILE A 429 -12.29 8.89 -1.61
CA ILE A 429 -13.57 9.62 -1.51
C ILE A 429 -14.52 8.95 -0.51
N ASP A 430 -14.77 7.64 -0.69
CA ASP A 430 -15.76 6.90 0.12
C ASP A 430 -15.45 5.41 0.21
N ARG A 431 -14.49 5.09 1.09
CA ARG A 431 -14.15 3.70 1.40
C ARG A 431 -15.33 2.90 1.96
N ASN A 432 -16.22 3.54 2.71
CA ASN A 432 -17.28 2.85 3.44
C ASN A 432 -18.34 2.31 2.48
N TYR A 433 -18.83 3.15 1.57
CA TYR A 433 -19.74 2.71 0.50
C TYR A 433 -19.10 1.57 -0.30
N ILE A 434 -17.85 1.77 -0.75
CA ILE A 434 -17.18 0.79 -1.60
C ILE A 434 -17.02 -0.55 -0.88
N ALA A 435 -16.57 -0.55 0.37
CA ALA A 435 -16.38 -1.77 1.13
C ALA A 435 -17.70 -2.50 1.45
N ALA A 436 -18.80 -1.76 1.63
CA ALA A 436 -20.12 -2.34 1.89
C ALA A 436 -20.77 -2.91 0.61
N ALA A 437 -20.63 -2.23 -0.54
CA ALA A 437 -21.21 -2.64 -1.81
C ALA A 437 -20.40 -3.72 -2.55
N TYR A 438 -19.07 -3.77 -2.34
CA TYR A 438 -18.17 -4.71 -3.00
C TYR A 438 -18.59 -6.19 -2.87
N PRO A 439 -18.97 -6.71 -1.69
CA PRO A 439 -19.42 -8.10 -1.55
C PRO A 439 -20.56 -8.51 -2.48
N HIS A 440 -21.53 -7.61 -2.71
CA HIS A 440 -22.66 -7.87 -3.61
C HIS A 440 -22.23 -7.89 -5.08
N CYS A 441 -21.34 -6.98 -5.46
CA CYS A 441 -20.81 -6.90 -6.82
C CYS A 441 -19.92 -8.09 -7.14
N LEU A 442 -19.11 -8.53 -6.16
CA LEU A 442 -18.29 -9.73 -6.29
C LEU A 442 -19.18 -10.99 -6.44
N GLU A 443 -20.23 -11.13 -5.64
CA GLU A 443 -21.17 -12.26 -5.79
C GLU A 443 -21.85 -12.24 -7.17
N PHE A 444 -22.24 -11.06 -7.67
CA PHE A 444 -22.84 -10.92 -9.00
C PHE A 444 -21.90 -11.39 -10.11
N LEU A 445 -20.61 -11.04 -10.02
CA LEU A 445 -19.61 -11.39 -11.05
C LEU A 445 -18.96 -12.76 -10.87
N ALA A 446 -18.98 -13.34 -9.68
CA ALA A 446 -18.41 -14.67 -9.42
C ALA A 446 -19.32 -15.82 -9.87
N LYS A 447 -20.59 -15.52 -10.18
CA LYS A 447 -21.51 -16.39 -10.92
C LYS A 447 -21.17 -16.34 -12.40
#